data_AF-A0A5C7PZY8-F1
#
_entry.id   AF-A0A5C7PZY8-F1
#
_cell.length_a   1.000
_cell.length_b   1.000
_cell.length_c   1.000
_cell.angle_alpha   90.00
_cell.angle_beta   90.00
_cell.angle_gamma   90.00
#
_symmetry.space_group_name_H-M   'P 1'
#
loop_
_entity.id
_entity.type
_entity.pdbx_description
1 polymer ?
#
loop_
_entity_poly.entity_id
_entity_poly.type
_entity_poly.pdbx_seq_one_letter_code
_entity_poly.pdbx_strand_id
1 'polypeptide(L)'
;MTTLNFQVPAAVATVERNSKRKPSVAGAVATINRHVDQRVGQWADDLSLGAIIKSKVILANQALTGLIDLLYELDETGHPVNVDPVSSRILVPLPWGADGWKRWKLRNHEARVFRRLLDRRMRAGERVAMFIYDGASNRWCLNRRYGHKEAAHQYLQHNPITVAEWRIAEKR
;
A
#
# COMPACT_ATOMS: atom_id res chain seq x y z
N MET A 1 26.02 34.47 86.11
CA MET A 1 26.75 33.65 85.13
C MET A 1 25.76 33.15 84.09
N THR A 2 25.97 33.62 82.86
CA THR A 2 25.46 33.18 81.55
C THR A 2 23.94 33.14 81.30
N THR A 3 23.42 34.28 80.83
CA THR A 3 22.20 34.44 80.02
C THR A 3 22.48 33.96 78.59
N LEU A 4 21.63 33.11 78.01
CA LEU A 4 21.60 32.82 76.57
C LEU A 4 20.16 32.90 76.07
N ASN A 5 19.81 34.08 75.57
CA ASN A 5 18.61 34.35 74.78
C ASN A 5 18.71 33.58 73.47
N PHE A 6 17.74 32.69 73.19
CA PHE A 6 17.55 32.11 71.86
C PHE A 6 16.35 32.78 71.21
N GLN A 7 16.63 33.59 70.19
CA GLN A 7 15.68 34.36 69.41
C GLN A 7 15.21 33.52 68.22
N VAL A 8 13.89 33.40 68.04
CA VAL A 8 13.25 32.65 66.94
C VAL A 8 13.40 33.43 65.62
N PRO A 9 13.79 32.78 64.49
CA PRO A 9 13.54 33.34 63.16
C PRO A 9 12.28 32.76 62.53
N ALA A 10 11.39 33.66 62.09
CA ALA A 10 10.26 33.39 61.23
C ALA A 10 10.68 33.44 59.74
N ALA A 11 10.41 32.38 59.00
CA ALA A 11 10.31 32.34 57.52
C ALA A 11 9.57 31.03 57.15
N VAL A 12 8.25 31.03 56.96
CA VAL A 12 7.53 31.25 55.69
C VAL A 12 8.10 30.42 54.52
N ALA A 13 7.43 29.32 54.16
CA ALA A 13 6.89 29.10 52.81
C ALA A 13 6.31 27.68 52.61
N THR A 14 4.98 27.65 52.47
CA THR A 14 4.23 26.91 51.43
C THR A 14 4.24 25.38 51.42
N VAL A 15 3.18 24.83 52.03
CA VAL A 15 2.61 23.51 51.69
C VAL A 15 1.94 23.62 50.32
N GLU A 16 2.64 23.31 49.24
CA GLU A 16 2.01 23.10 47.93
C GLU A 16 1.28 21.75 47.93
N ARG A 17 -0.04 21.83 48.08
CA ARG A 17 -0.98 20.74 47.76
C ARG A 17 -0.87 20.44 46.27
N ASN A 18 -0.19 19.35 45.93
CA ASN A 18 -0.20 18.81 44.57
C ASN A 18 -1.56 18.14 44.28
N SER A 19 -2.58 18.94 43.94
CA SER A 19 -3.86 18.42 43.48
C SER A 19 -3.70 17.90 42.05
N LYS A 20 -3.59 16.58 41.90
CA LYS A 20 -3.79 15.91 40.60
C LYS A 20 -5.15 16.34 40.06
N ARG A 21 -5.16 17.24 39.07
CA ARG A 21 -6.38 17.68 38.36
C ARG A 21 -6.99 16.45 37.67
N LYS A 22 -8.07 15.93 38.25
CA LYS A 22 -8.98 15.03 37.53
C LYS A 22 -9.53 15.81 36.33
N PRO A 23 -9.54 15.25 35.10
CA PRO A 23 -10.17 15.92 33.97
C PRO A 23 -11.64 16.18 34.30
N SER A 24 -12.13 17.37 33.96
CA SER A 24 -13.54 17.70 34.17
C SER A 24 -14.41 16.72 33.39
N VAL A 25 -15.62 16.44 33.90
CA VAL A 25 -16.59 15.54 33.25
C VAL A 25 -16.84 15.95 31.80
N ALA A 26 -16.85 17.26 31.51
CA ALA A 26 -17.00 17.78 30.15
C ALA A 26 -15.80 17.43 29.23
N GLY A 27 -14.56 17.50 29.74
CA GLY A 27 -13.37 17.10 28.99
C GLY A 27 -13.28 15.59 28.74
N ALA A 28 -13.76 14.78 29.69
CA ALA A 28 -13.86 13.33 29.53
C ALA A 28 -14.91 12.95 28.46
N VAL A 29 -16.08 13.58 28.49
CA VAL A 29 -17.17 13.34 27.50
C VAL A 29 -16.75 13.77 26.09
N ALA A 30 -16.11 14.93 25.93
CA ALA A 30 -15.60 15.38 24.63
C ALA A 30 -14.53 14.43 24.05
N THR A 31 -13.68 13.86 24.91
CA THR A 31 -12.67 12.88 24.51
C THR A 31 -13.32 11.55 24.11
N ILE A 32 -14.32 11.07 24.86
CA ILE A 32 -15.07 9.84 24.53
C ILE A 32 -15.78 9.99 23.19
N ASN A 33 -16.49 11.10 22.96
CA ASN A 33 -17.20 11.35 21.71
C ASN A 33 -16.24 11.33 20.51
N ARG A 34 -15.07 11.95 20.62
CA ARG A 34 -14.04 11.91 19.56
C ARG A 34 -13.56 10.49 19.26
N HIS A 35 -13.34 9.66 20.28
CA HIS A 35 -12.94 8.27 20.08
C HIS A 35 -14.07 7.44 19.45
N VAL A 36 -15.32 7.70 19.82
CA VAL A 36 -16.50 7.04 19.22
C VAL A 36 -16.65 7.46 17.76
N ASP A 37 -16.55 8.75 17.44
CA ASP A 37 -16.63 9.27 16.07
C ASP A 37 -15.52 8.71 15.17
N GLN A 38 -14.29 8.61 15.70
CA GLN A 38 -13.16 7.98 15.00
C GLN A 38 -13.42 6.48 14.75
N ARG A 39 -13.98 5.77 15.73
CA ARG A 39 -14.32 4.34 15.58
C ARG A 39 -15.46 4.10 14.60
N VAL A 40 -16.51 4.92 14.64
CA VAL A 40 -17.63 4.85 13.70
C VAL A 40 -17.16 5.18 12.28
N GLY A 41 -16.28 6.17 12.11
CA GLY A 41 -15.64 6.47 10.83
C GLY A 41 -14.81 5.31 10.28
N GLN A 42 -13.99 4.66 11.12
CA GLN A 42 -13.22 3.47 10.74
C GLN A 42 -14.14 2.31 10.31
N TRP A 43 -15.24 2.06 11.02
CA TRP A 43 -16.20 1.02 10.63
C TRP A 43 -16.94 1.35 9.33
N ALA A 44 -17.30 2.62 9.11
CA ALA A 44 -17.92 3.06 7.87
C ALA A 44 -16.96 2.94 6.67
N ASP A 45 -15.67 3.23 6.87
CA ASP A 45 -14.64 3.01 5.85
C ASP A 45 -14.43 1.51 5.59
N ASP A 46 -14.37 0.66 6.62
CA ASP A 46 -14.21 -0.79 6.46
C ASP A 46 -15.42 -1.46 5.77
N LEU A 47 -16.63 -0.91 5.95
CA LEU A 47 -17.87 -1.35 5.29
C LEU A 47 -18.09 -0.69 3.93
N SER A 48 -17.37 0.39 3.61
CA SER A 48 -17.50 1.08 2.35
C SER A 48 -16.95 0.21 1.23
N LEU A 49 -17.85 -0.27 0.36
CA LEU A 49 -17.47 -0.93 -0.90
C LEU A 49 -16.47 -0.08 -1.71
N GLY A 50 -16.55 1.24 -1.57
CA GLY A 50 -15.59 2.17 -2.17
C GLY A 50 -14.18 2.03 -1.58
N ALA A 51 -14.05 2.00 -0.25
CA ALA A 51 -12.77 1.83 0.42
C ALA A 51 -12.17 0.45 0.18
N ILE A 52 -12.98 -0.61 0.21
CA ILE A 52 -12.53 -1.98 -0.11
C ILE A 52 -11.92 -2.03 -1.52
N ILE A 53 -12.60 -1.47 -2.52
CA ILE A 53 -12.09 -1.46 -3.90
C ILE A 53 -10.81 -0.60 -4.01
N LYS A 54 -10.75 0.55 -3.33
CA LYS A 54 -9.54 1.36 -3.27
C LYS A 54 -8.36 0.56 -2.71
N SER A 55 -8.56 -0.19 -1.62
CA SER A 55 -7.53 -1.04 -1.02
C SER A 55 -7.05 -2.12 -1.99
N LYS A 56 -7.96 -2.78 -2.73
CA LYS A 56 -7.60 -3.75 -3.78
C LYS A 56 -6.73 -3.11 -4.87
N VAL A 57 -7.09 -1.90 -5.32
CA VAL A 57 -6.35 -1.16 -6.35
C VAL A 57 -4.97 -0.74 -5.85
N ILE A 58 -4.86 -0.28 -4.61
CA ILE A 58 -3.57 0.06 -3.99
C ILE A 58 -2.66 -1.16 -3.97
N LEU A 59 -3.18 -2.30 -3.50
CA LEU A 59 -2.42 -3.57 -3.46
C LEU A 59 -1.99 -4.02 -4.86
N ALA A 60 -2.87 -3.91 -5.85
CA ALA A 60 -2.56 -4.26 -7.24
C ALA A 60 -1.44 -3.39 -7.83
N ASN A 61 -1.48 -2.07 -7.60
CA ASN A 61 -0.43 -1.16 -8.04
C ASN A 61 0.89 -1.42 -7.32
N GLN A 62 0.86 -1.68 -6.00
CA GLN A 62 2.06 -2.07 -5.23
C GLN A 62 2.68 -3.37 -5.76
N ALA A 63 1.85 -4.37 -6.09
CA ALA A 63 2.31 -5.60 -6.70
C ALA A 63 2.94 -5.39 -8.07
N LEU A 64 2.46 -4.43 -8.88
CA LEU A 64 3.10 -4.06 -10.15
C LEU A 64 4.42 -3.36 -9.96
N THR A 65 4.51 -2.40 -9.04
CA THR A 65 5.77 -1.73 -8.72
C THR A 65 6.83 -2.74 -8.31
N GLY A 66 6.50 -3.63 -7.37
CA GLY A 66 7.42 -4.69 -6.93
C GLY A 66 7.73 -5.71 -8.03
N LEU A 67 6.78 -6.02 -8.91
CA LEU A 67 7.05 -6.88 -10.07
C LEU A 67 8.04 -6.21 -11.03
N ILE A 68 7.88 -4.93 -11.34
CA ILE A 68 8.83 -4.18 -12.18
C ILE A 68 10.23 -4.23 -11.55
N ASP A 69 10.34 -4.03 -10.25
CA ASP A 69 11.64 -4.11 -9.57
C ASP A 69 12.32 -5.47 -9.77
N LEU A 70 11.56 -6.57 -9.71
CA LEU A 70 12.06 -7.91 -9.99
C LEU A 70 12.39 -8.12 -11.48
N LEU A 71 11.54 -7.68 -12.41
CA LEU A 71 11.72 -7.96 -13.84
C LEU A 71 13.00 -7.34 -14.42
N TYR A 72 13.43 -6.20 -13.88
CA TYR A 72 14.65 -5.50 -14.29
C TYR A 72 15.84 -5.79 -13.37
N GLU A 73 15.76 -6.82 -12.53
CA GLU A 73 16.90 -7.32 -11.79
C GLU A 73 17.92 -7.93 -12.78
N LEU A 74 19.18 -7.49 -12.65
CA LEU A 74 20.30 -7.94 -13.47
C LEU A 74 21.23 -8.80 -12.62
N ASP A 75 21.85 -9.81 -13.24
CA ASP A 75 22.93 -10.56 -12.62
C ASP A 75 24.25 -9.76 -12.60
N GLU A 76 25.30 -10.35 -12.03
CA GLU A 76 26.65 -9.78 -11.98
C GLU A 76 27.25 -9.51 -13.37
N THR A 77 26.70 -10.15 -14.41
CA THR A 77 27.12 -9.98 -15.81
C THR A 77 26.24 -8.99 -16.60
N GLY A 78 25.24 -8.40 -15.96
CA GLY A 78 24.31 -7.44 -16.56
C GLY A 78 23.16 -8.05 -17.36
N HIS A 79 22.92 -9.36 -17.27
CA HIS A 79 21.81 -10.03 -17.94
C HIS A 79 20.53 -10.05 -17.09
N PRO A 80 19.34 -9.99 -17.70
CA PRO A 80 18.08 -10.08 -16.97
C PRO A 80 17.91 -11.48 -16.35
N VAL A 81 17.65 -11.53 -15.04
CA VAL A 81 17.49 -12.81 -14.31
C VAL A 81 16.06 -13.34 -14.43
N ASN A 82 15.08 -12.44 -14.46
CA ASN A 82 13.67 -12.76 -14.29
C ASN A 82 12.87 -12.71 -15.60
N VAL A 83 13.55 -12.45 -16.73
CA VAL A 83 12.96 -12.35 -18.07
C VAL A 83 13.85 -13.09 -19.07
N ASP A 84 13.25 -13.91 -19.91
CA ASP A 84 13.98 -14.58 -20.98
C ASP A 84 14.50 -13.57 -22.02
N PRO A 85 15.82 -13.49 -22.29
CA PRO A 85 16.40 -12.48 -23.17
C PRO A 85 15.97 -12.61 -24.64
N VAL A 86 15.51 -13.80 -25.08
CA VAL A 86 15.12 -14.04 -26.49
C VAL A 86 13.63 -13.87 -26.73
N SER A 87 12.78 -14.42 -25.87
CA SER A 87 11.31 -14.36 -26.03
C SER A 87 10.64 -13.28 -25.19
N SER A 88 11.38 -12.64 -24.28
CA SER A 88 10.84 -11.70 -23.27
C SER A 88 9.78 -12.29 -22.36
N ARG A 89 9.70 -13.62 -22.27
CA ARG A 89 8.80 -14.30 -21.33
C ARG A 89 9.21 -13.99 -19.90
N ILE A 90 8.22 -13.72 -19.08
CA ILE A 90 8.42 -13.52 -17.64
C ILE A 90 8.59 -14.88 -16.97
N LEU A 91 9.69 -15.04 -16.23
CA LEU A 91 10.08 -16.31 -15.61
C LEU A 91 9.60 -16.43 -14.15
N VAL A 92 9.27 -15.30 -13.52
CA VAL A 92 8.80 -15.26 -12.13
C VAL A 92 7.27 -15.40 -12.01
N PRO A 93 6.76 -15.90 -10.87
CA PRO A 93 5.31 -15.99 -10.64
C PRO A 93 4.64 -14.60 -10.65
N LEU A 94 3.68 -14.43 -11.57
CA LEU A 94 2.97 -13.17 -11.75
C LEU A 94 1.87 -12.94 -10.70
N PRO A 95 1.60 -11.70 -10.27
CA PRO A 95 0.51 -11.38 -9.33
C PRO A 95 -0.86 -11.89 -9.78
N TRP A 96 -1.09 -11.91 -11.09
CA TRP A 96 -2.32 -12.40 -11.73
C TRP A 96 -2.21 -13.82 -12.30
N GLY A 97 -1.09 -14.52 -12.01
CA GLY A 97 -0.85 -15.90 -12.39
C GLY A 97 -1.44 -16.90 -11.38
N ALA A 98 -1.55 -18.16 -11.79
CA ALA A 98 -2.10 -19.24 -10.96
C ALA A 98 -1.31 -19.45 -9.65
N ASP A 99 0.02 -19.33 -9.71
CA ASP A 99 0.92 -19.61 -8.59
C ASP A 99 1.45 -18.36 -7.88
N GLY A 100 1.22 -17.17 -8.44
CA GLY A 100 1.79 -15.93 -7.92
C GLY A 100 0.89 -15.19 -6.93
N TRP A 101 -0.44 -15.30 -7.05
CA TRP A 101 -1.38 -14.46 -6.27
C TRP A 101 -1.12 -14.47 -4.75
N LYS A 102 -0.80 -15.64 -4.17
CA LYS A 102 -0.46 -15.76 -2.74
C LYS A 102 0.83 -15.02 -2.37
N ARG A 103 1.84 -15.09 -3.23
CA ARG A 103 3.16 -14.45 -3.01
C ARG A 103 3.04 -12.93 -3.02
N TRP A 104 2.11 -12.42 -3.82
CA TRP A 104 1.81 -10.99 -3.96
C TRP A 104 0.72 -10.51 -3.00
N LYS A 105 0.33 -11.32 -2.00
CA LYS A 105 -0.71 -11.03 -0.99
C LYS A 105 -2.08 -10.70 -1.57
N LEU A 106 -2.34 -11.03 -2.83
CA LEU A 106 -3.64 -10.90 -3.47
C LEU A 106 -4.54 -12.06 -3.05
N ARG A 107 -5.85 -11.93 -3.24
CA ARG A 107 -6.78 -13.06 -3.22
C ARG A 107 -6.91 -13.65 -4.61
N ASN A 108 -7.31 -14.92 -4.71
CA ASN A 108 -7.46 -15.60 -6.01
C ASN A 108 -8.41 -14.83 -6.97
N HIS A 109 -9.53 -14.30 -6.47
CA HIS A 109 -10.45 -13.52 -7.28
C HIS A 109 -9.83 -12.19 -7.76
N GLU A 110 -9.04 -11.52 -6.91
CA GLU A 110 -8.34 -10.27 -7.25
C GLU A 110 -7.34 -10.52 -8.37
N ALA A 111 -6.58 -11.61 -8.31
CA ALA A 111 -5.68 -12.02 -9.37
C ALA A 111 -6.40 -12.27 -10.71
N ARG A 112 -7.61 -12.85 -10.70
CA ARG A 112 -8.43 -13.01 -11.91
C ARG A 112 -8.90 -11.67 -12.47
N VAL A 113 -9.39 -10.77 -11.61
CA VAL A 113 -9.79 -9.41 -12.00
C VAL A 113 -8.61 -8.66 -12.61
N PHE A 114 -7.44 -8.78 -11.97
CA PHE A 114 -6.19 -8.20 -12.41
C PHE A 114 -5.79 -8.72 -13.81
N ARG A 115 -5.79 -10.04 -14.01
CA ARG A 115 -5.50 -10.65 -15.32
C ARG A 115 -6.40 -10.07 -16.41
N ARG A 116 -7.71 -9.98 -16.16
CA ARG A 116 -8.68 -9.42 -17.11
C ARG A 116 -8.44 -7.95 -17.41
N LEU A 117 -8.04 -7.17 -16.41
CA LEU A 117 -7.70 -5.76 -16.58
C LEU A 117 -6.49 -5.59 -17.51
N LEU A 118 -5.42 -6.34 -17.26
CA LEU A 118 -4.22 -6.28 -18.09
C LEU A 118 -4.46 -6.79 -19.51
N ASP A 119 -5.24 -7.86 -19.68
CA ASP A 119 -5.67 -8.34 -21.00
C ASP A 119 -6.46 -7.25 -21.76
N ARG A 120 -7.35 -6.51 -21.08
CA ARG A 120 -8.05 -5.37 -21.69
C ARG A 120 -7.10 -4.25 -22.08
N ARG A 121 -6.13 -3.89 -21.24
CA ARG A 121 -5.11 -2.87 -21.58
C ARG A 121 -4.32 -3.28 -22.81
N MET A 122 -3.88 -4.54 -22.87
CA MET A 122 -3.20 -5.11 -24.02
C MET A 122 -4.07 -5.04 -25.29
N ARG A 123 -5.32 -5.49 -25.23
CA ARG A 123 -6.24 -5.45 -26.38
C ARG A 123 -6.59 -4.03 -26.84
N ALA A 124 -6.62 -3.06 -25.92
CA ALA A 124 -6.88 -1.66 -26.25
C ALA A 124 -5.69 -0.99 -26.95
N GLY A 125 -4.46 -1.46 -26.71
CA GLY A 125 -3.26 -0.88 -27.29
C GLY A 125 -2.02 -1.73 -27.02
N GLU A 126 -1.83 -2.80 -27.81
CA GLU A 126 -0.76 -3.77 -27.60
C GLU A 126 0.63 -3.12 -27.64
N ARG A 127 0.86 -2.18 -28.55
CA ARG A 127 2.13 -1.43 -28.69
C ARG A 127 2.48 -0.54 -27.50
N VAL A 128 1.52 -0.27 -26.62
CA VAL A 128 1.66 0.60 -25.44
C VAL A 128 1.47 -0.20 -24.14
N ALA A 129 1.04 -1.46 -24.21
CA ALA A 129 0.90 -2.30 -23.04
C ALA A 129 2.26 -2.80 -22.58
N MET A 130 2.57 -2.63 -21.30
CA MET A 130 3.80 -3.14 -20.69
C MET A 130 3.85 -4.67 -20.66
N PHE A 131 2.70 -5.30 -20.41
CA PHE A 131 2.58 -6.76 -20.35
C PHE A 131 1.77 -7.25 -21.54
N ILE A 132 2.35 -8.17 -22.30
CA ILE A 132 1.73 -8.77 -23.48
C ILE A 132 1.47 -10.23 -23.18
N TYR A 133 0.26 -10.69 -23.42
CA TYR A 133 -0.09 -12.09 -23.36
C TYR A 133 0.12 -12.72 -24.74
N ASP A 134 1.13 -13.59 -24.86
CA ASP A 134 1.36 -14.39 -26.05
C ASP A 134 0.42 -15.60 -26.04
N GLY A 135 -0.60 -15.55 -26.90
CA GLY A 135 -1.57 -16.63 -27.07
C GLY A 135 -0.97 -17.91 -27.65
N ALA A 136 0.13 -17.83 -28.41
CA ALA A 136 0.75 -19.01 -29.00
C ALA A 136 1.49 -19.84 -27.94
N SER A 137 2.18 -19.18 -27.01
CA SER A 137 2.87 -19.86 -25.91
C SER A 137 2.08 -19.95 -24.61
N ASN A 138 0.92 -19.32 -24.53
CA ASN A 138 0.11 -19.16 -23.31
C ASN A 138 0.91 -18.55 -22.14
N ARG A 139 1.84 -17.63 -22.45
CA ARG A 139 2.70 -16.97 -21.47
C ARG A 139 2.53 -15.46 -21.52
N TRP A 140 2.85 -14.82 -20.41
CA TRP A 140 2.99 -13.36 -20.37
C TRP A 140 4.44 -12.98 -20.64
N CYS A 141 4.60 -11.96 -21.46
CA CYS A 141 5.87 -11.40 -21.88
C CYS A 141 5.94 -9.93 -21.46
N LEU A 142 7.16 -9.49 -21.16
CA LEU A 142 7.48 -8.08 -20.96
C LEU A 142 7.63 -7.40 -22.34
N ASN A 143 6.99 -6.27 -22.53
CA ASN A 143 7.15 -5.49 -23.75
C ASN A 143 8.55 -4.85 -23.79
N ARG A 144 9.36 -5.23 -24.78
CA ARG A 144 10.74 -4.75 -24.98
C ARG A 144 10.87 -3.25 -25.17
N ARG A 145 9.78 -2.55 -25.49
CA ARG A 145 9.78 -1.08 -25.61
C ARG A 145 10.21 -0.40 -24.32
N TYR A 146 9.96 -1.01 -23.17
CA TYR A 146 10.42 -0.54 -21.87
C TYR A 146 11.79 -1.16 -21.60
N GLY A 147 12.84 -0.60 -22.19
CA GLY A 147 14.18 -1.20 -22.17
C GLY A 147 14.89 -1.18 -20.82
N HIS A 148 14.45 -0.33 -19.89
CA HIS A 148 15.05 -0.18 -18.57
C HIS A 148 13.99 0.11 -17.50
N LYS A 149 14.41 -0.06 -16.25
CA LYS A 149 13.56 -0.02 -15.06
C LYS A 149 12.81 1.30 -14.90
N GLU A 150 13.47 2.43 -15.16
CA GLU A 150 12.90 3.76 -14.99
C GLU A 150 11.78 4.02 -16.00
N ALA A 151 11.94 3.59 -17.26
CA ALA A 151 10.89 3.69 -18.26
C ALA A 151 9.65 2.86 -17.88
N ALA A 152 9.87 1.70 -17.25
CA ALA A 152 8.79 0.88 -16.75
C ALA A 152 8.05 1.54 -15.57
N HIS A 153 8.77 2.07 -14.59
CA HIS A 153 8.15 2.81 -13.49
C HIS A 153 7.42 4.06 -13.98
N GLN A 154 7.99 4.80 -14.95
CA GLN A 154 7.34 5.94 -15.56
C GLN A 154 6.03 5.56 -16.24
N TYR A 155 5.99 4.44 -16.97
CA TYR A 155 4.75 3.93 -17.55
C TYR A 155 3.67 3.69 -16.48
N LEU A 156 4.03 3.04 -15.37
CA LEU A 156 3.09 2.74 -14.30
C LEU A 156 2.61 4.01 -13.57
N GLN A 157 3.47 5.00 -13.41
CA GLN A 157 3.10 6.31 -12.83
C GLN A 157 2.09 7.06 -13.70
N HIS A 158 2.23 7.00 -15.03
CA HIS A 158 1.30 7.65 -15.95
C HIS A 158 0.02 6.83 -16.17
N ASN A 159 0.09 5.51 -15.98
CA ASN A 159 -1.01 4.58 -16.23
C ASN A 159 -1.27 3.67 -15.01
N PRO A 160 -1.51 4.22 -13.81
CA PRO A 160 -1.81 3.40 -12.64
C PRO A 160 -3.13 2.68 -12.85
N ILE A 161 -3.33 1.54 -12.18
CA ILE A 161 -4.64 0.91 -12.13
C ILE A 161 -5.58 1.82 -11.35
N THR A 162 -6.73 2.11 -11.93
CA THR A 162 -7.75 2.95 -11.31
C THR A 162 -8.91 2.13 -10.73
N VAL A 163 -9.64 2.72 -9.79
CA VAL A 163 -10.89 2.16 -9.24
C VAL A 163 -11.93 1.93 -10.34
N ALA A 164 -11.97 2.83 -11.34
CA ALA A 164 -12.88 2.71 -12.47
C ALA A 164 -12.56 1.45 -13.28
N GLU A 165 -11.31 1.26 -13.71
CA GLU A 165 -10.90 0.07 -14.45
C GLU A 165 -11.14 -1.22 -13.66
N TRP A 166 -10.84 -1.21 -12.36
CA TRP A 166 -11.06 -2.36 -11.49
C TRP A 166 -12.53 -2.78 -11.45
N ARG A 167 -13.45 -1.82 -11.25
CA ARG A 167 -14.90 -2.08 -11.25
C ARG A 167 -15.39 -2.67 -12.56
N ILE A 168 -14.90 -2.19 -13.69
CA ILE A 168 -15.27 -2.73 -15.00
C ILE A 168 -14.72 -4.17 -15.15
N ALA A 169 -13.56 -4.48 -14.58
CA ALA A 169 -12.95 -5.81 -14.63
C ALA A 169 -13.60 -6.82 -13.66
N GLU A 170 -14.23 -6.35 -12.57
CA GLU A 170 -14.91 -7.18 -11.57
C GLU A 170 -16.31 -7.65 -12.02
N LYS A 171 -17.03 -6.84 -12.81
CA LYS A 171 -18.41 -7.11 -13.29
C LYS A 171 -18.55 -8.21 -14.37
N ARG A 172 -17.51 -9.01 -14.63
CA ARG A 172 -17.52 -10.07 -15.66
C ARG A 172 -17.07 -11.42 -15.12
#